data_AF-A0A248KIA5-F1
#
_entry.id   AF-A0A248KIA5-F1
#
_cell.length_a   1.000
_cell.length_b   1.000
_cell.length_c   1.000
_cell.angle_alpha   90.00
_cell.angle_beta   90.00
_cell.angle_gamma   90.00
#
_symmetry.space_group_name_H-M   'P 1'
#
loop_
_entity.id
_entity.type
_entity.pdbx_description
1 polymer ?
#
loop_
_entity_poly.entity_id
_entity_poly.type
_entity_poly.pdbx_seq_one_letter_code
_entity_poly.pdbx_strand_id
1 'polypeptide(L)'
;MTYLNRKKRKVYHVKMLNLRRRAMLYTFDERVIYDSVNGTLRHINRKADETTQLTIIASKILHHLVLHHGELVTRDTLFTEVWEKAGIVSSSNTLNQYISLLRKTLAGYLGEGTLLSLCHGPDII
;
A
#
# COMPACT_ATOMS: atom_id res chain seq x y z
N MET A 1 3.68 31.68 21.24
CA MET A 1 2.96 30.66 20.45
C MET A 1 3.79 30.28 19.22
N THR A 2 4.28 29.05 19.15
CA THR A 2 4.12 28.15 17.98
C THR A 2 4.78 26.81 18.30
N TYR A 3 3.95 25.87 18.76
CA TYR A 3 4.26 24.45 18.78
C TYR A 3 4.39 23.95 17.34
N LEU A 4 5.55 24.13 16.72
CA LEU A 4 5.88 23.34 15.52
C LEU A 4 6.39 21.98 15.98
N ASN A 5 5.45 21.15 16.42
CA ASN A 5 5.69 19.73 16.69
C ASN A 5 6.00 19.08 15.33
N ARG A 6 7.28 19.09 14.94
CA ARG A 6 7.82 18.28 13.84
C ARG A 6 7.72 16.80 14.26
N LYS A 7 6.50 16.26 14.31
CA LYS A 7 6.28 14.81 14.29
C LYS A 7 6.99 14.31 13.04
N LYS A 8 8.03 13.50 13.20
CA LYS A 8 8.74 12.80 12.13
C LYS A 8 7.70 12.17 11.19
N ARG A 9 7.43 12.83 10.06
CA ARG A 9 6.44 12.38 9.09
C ARG A 9 6.99 11.12 8.44
N LYS A 10 6.40 9.97 8.73
CA LYS A 10 6.73 8.74 8.00
C LYS A 10 6.22 8.88 6.57
N VAL A 11 7.12 8.67 5.62
CA VAL A 11 6.83 8.72 4.19
C VAL A 11 7.06 7.33 3.61
N TYR A 12 6.16 6.90 2.74
CA TYR A 12 6.24 5.61 2.07
C TYR A 12 6.59 5.86 0.60
N HIS A 13 7.71 5.33 0.15
CA HIS A 13 8.08 5.39 -1.26
C HIS A 13 7.51 4.16 -1.95
N VAL A 14 6.54 4.36 -2.84
CA VAL A 14 5.89 3.25 -3.53
C VAL A 14 6.61 2.97 -4.84
N LYS A 15 7.46 1.93 -4.84
CA LYS A 15 8.13 1.45 -6.06
C LYS A 15 7.70 0.02 -6.35
N MET A 16 6.82 -0.15 -7.33
CA MET A 16 6.50 -1.46 -7.93
C MET A 16 7.14 -1.56 -9.30
N LEU A 17 7.82 -2.66 -9.62
CA LEU A 17 8.36 -2.88 -10.97
C LEU A 17 7.19 -3.15 -11.92
N ASN A 18 7.12 -2.42 -13.04
CA ASN A 18 6.14 -2.61 -14.13
C ASN A 18 4.66 -2.70 -13.67
N LEU A 19 4.03 -1.54 -13.44
CA LEU A 19 2.61 -1.43 -13.12
C LEU A 19 1.77 -1.27 -14.39
N ARG A 20 0.85 -2.20 -14.67
CA ARG A 20 -0.17 -2.06 -15.74
C ARG A 20 -1.57 -2.00 -15.15
N ARG A 21 -2.44 -1.12 -15.66
CA ARG A 21 -3.85 -0.99 -15.25
C ARG A 21 -4.79 -1.42 -16.38
N ARG A 22 -5.76 -2.28 -16.07
CA ARG A 22 -6.89 -2.62 -16.96
C ARG A 22 -8.16 -2.81 -16.15
N ALA A 23 -9.18 -1.96 -16.36
CA ALA A 23 -10.51 -2.10 -15.73
C ALA A 23 -10.48 -2.41 -14.22
N MET A 24 -9.76 -1.60 -13.43
CA MET A 24 -9.56 -1.76 -11.97
C MET A 24 -8.77 -2.99 -11.52
N LEU A 25 -8.17 -3.72 -12.46
CA LEU A 25 -7.12 -4.69 -12.21
C LEU A 25 -5.75 -4.02 -12.41
N TYR A 26 -4.85 -4.28 -11.47
CA TYR A 26 -3.47 -3.80 -11.48
C TYR A 26 -2.55 -5.00 -11.56
N THR A 27 -1.62 -5.00 -12.50
CA THR A 27 -0.61 -6.05 -12.62
C THR A 27 0.72 -5.52 -12.09
N PHE A 28 1.33 -6.24 -11.15
CA PHE A 28 2.65 -5.94 -10.57
C PHE A 28 3.68 -6.92 -11.12
N ASP A 29 4.77 -6.39 -11.68
CA ASP A 29 5.91 -7.13 -12.25
C ASP A 29 5.50 -8.25 -13.23
N GLU A 30 4.34 -8.11 -13.89
CA GLU A 30 3.76 -9.17 -14.73
C GLU A 30 3.61 -10.52 -14.01
N ARG A 31 3.62 -10.54 -12.67
CA ARG A 31 3.56 -11.75 -11.83
C ARG A 31 2.28 -11.85 -11.04
N VAL A 32 1.73 -10.69 -10.64
CA VAL A 32 0.63 -10.58 -9.69
C VAL A 32 -0.44 -9.69 -10.24
N ILE A 33 -1.69 -10.09 -10.10
CA ILE A 33 -2.86 -9.29 -10.42
C ILE A 33 -3.56 -8.94 -9.10
N TYR A 34 -3.71 -7.64 -8.88
CA TYR A 34 -4.51 -7.06 -7.82
C TYR A 34 -5.83 -6.54 -8.39
N ASP A 35 -6.95 -7.03 -7.87
CA ASP A 35 -8.28 -6.50 -8.14
C ASP A 35 -8.67 -5.50 -7.06
N SER A 36 -8.76 -4.22 -7.41
CA SER A 36 -9.13 -3.20 -6.41
C SER A 36 -10.61 -3.17 -6.06
N VAL A 37 -11.48 -3.76 -6.88
CA VAL A 37 -12.92 -3.84 -6.62
C VAL A 37 -13.20 -4.95 -5.62
N ASN A 38 -12.66 -6.13 -5.87
CA ASN A 38 -12.87 -7.30 -5.01
C ASN A 38 -11.86 -7.36 -3.85
N GLY A 39 -10.76 -6.61 -3.94
CA GLY A 39 -9.69 -6.64 -2.94
C GLY A 39 -8.92 -7.95 -2.94
N THR A 40 -8.72 -8.57 -4.10
CA THR A 40 -8.06 -9.87 -4.22
C THR A 40 -6.69 -9.75 -4.87
N LEU A 41 -5.77 -10.62 -4.45
CA LEU A 41 -4.46 -10.81 -5.07
C LEU A 41 -4.37 -12.21 -5.65
N ARG A 42 -3.84 -12.35 -6.85
CA ARG A 42 -3.51 -13.65 -7.45
C ARG A 42 -2.26 -13.59 -8.29
N HIS A 43 -1.62 -14.72 -8.50
CA HIS A 43 -0.58 -14.79 -9.53
C HIS A 43 -1.19 -14.84 -10.93
N ILE A 44 -0.47 -14.33 -11.92
CA ILE A 44 -0.88 -14.42 -13.34
C ILE A 44 -0.97 -15.87 -13.83
N ASN A 45 -0.12 -16.75 -13.29
CA ASN A 45 0.03 -18.16 -13.71
C ASN A 45 -0.84 -19.12 -12.88
N ARG A 46 -1.53 -18.62 -11.85
CA ARG A 46 -2.45 -19.41 -11.03
C ARG A 46 -3.87 -19.24 -11.56
N LYS A 47 -4.70 -20.27 -11.35
CA LYS A 47 -6.13 -20.21 -11.69
C LYS A 47 -6.84 -19.12 -10.87
N ALA A 48 -7.96 -18.62 -11.40
CA ALA A 48 -8.67 -17.48 -10.82
C ALA A 48 -9.30 -17.75 -9.44
N ASP A 49 -9.47 -19.02 -9.07
CA ASP A 49 -9.95 -19.50 -7.77
C ASP A 49 -8.86 -19.47 -6.67
N GLU A 50 -7.58 -19.47 -7.05
CA GLU A 50 -6.46 -19.42 -6.11
C GLU A 50 -6.05 -17.96 -5.81
N THR A 51 -7.00 -17.20 -5.25
CA THR A 51 -6.80 -15.79 -4.84
C THR A 51 -6.63 -15.63 -3.33
N THR A 52 -5.79 -14.70 -2.91
CA THR A 52 -5.75 -14.20 -1.53
C THR A 52 -6.68 -13.00 -1.37
N GLN A 53 -7.64 -13.12 -0.48
CA GLN A 53 -8.54 -12.03 -0.11
C GLN A 53 -7.83 -11.06 0.85
N LEU A 54 -7.75 -9.78 0.48
CA LEU A 54 -7.33 -8.72 1.40
C LEU A 54 -8.53 -8.28 2.24
N THR A 55 -8.25 -7.83 3.46
CA THR A 55 -9.25 -7.11 4.24
C THR A 55 -9.59 -5.79 3.56
N ILE A 56 -10.79 -5.26 3.83
CA ILE A 56 -11.25 -3.99 3.23
C ILE A 56 -10.24 -2.87 3.47
N ILE A 57 -9.70 -2.75 4.68
CA ILE A 57 -8.70 -1.74 5.03
C ILE A 57 -7.39 -1.98 4.27
N ALA A 58 -6.89 -3.21 4.24
CA ALA A 58 -5.67 -3.55 3.51
C ALA A 58 -5.80 -3.27 2.00
N SER A 59 -6.95 -3.60 1.41
CA SER A 59 -7.25 -3.30 0.00
C SER A 59 -7.27 -1.79 -0.26
N LYS A 60 -7.93 -0.99 0.59
CA LYS A 60 -7.94 0.48 0.46
C LYS A 60 -6.55 1.10 0.53
N ILE A 61 -5.73 0.65 1.48
CA ILE A 61 -4.33 1.08 1.61
C ILE A 61 -3.56 0.72 0.34
N LEU A 62 -3.64 -0.54 -0.10
CA LEU A 62 -2.93 -0.99 -1.29
C LEU A 62 -3.38 -0.23 -2.53
N HIS A 63 -4.68 -0.02 -2.72
CA HIS A 63 -5.22 0.76 -3.83
C HIS A 63 -4.66 2.18 -3.85
N HIS A 64 -4.65 2.86 -2.70
CA HIS A 64 -4.08 4.20 -2.60
C HIS A 64 -2.58 4.22 -2.92
N LEU A 65 -1.82 3.25 -2.40
CA LEU A 65 -0.39 3.12 -2.72
C LEU A 65 -0.17 2.90 -4.23
N VAL A 66 -0.98 2.05 -4.86
CA VAL A 66 -0.88 1.75 -6.31
C VAL A 66 -1.26 2.96 -7.17
N LEU A 67 -2.26 3.74 -6.75
CA LEU A 67 -2.65 4.98 -7.45
C LEU A 67 -1.54 6.03 -7.41
N HIS A 68 -0.82 6.11 -6.28
CA HIS A 68 0.33 7.00 -6.08
C HIS A 68 1.67 6.28 -6.30
N HIS A 69 1.68 5.31 -7.22
CA HIS A 69 2.91 4.61 -7.58
C HIS A 69 3.93 5.59 -8.18
N GLY A 70 5.18 5.48 -7.73
CA GLY A 70 6.25 6.42 -8.11
C GLY A 70 6.25 7.72 -7.31
N GLU A 71 5.26 7.94 -6.42
CA GLU A 71 5.16 9.11 -5.56
C GLU A 71 5.48 8.78 -4.09
N LEU A 72 5.72 9.83 -3.32
CA LEU A 72 5.87 9.77 -1.87
C LEU A 72 4.49 9.89 -1.21
N VAL A 73 4.00 8.79 -0.64
CA VAL A 73 2.73 8.79 0.11
C VAL A 73 3.00 9.05 1.57
N THR A 74 2.35 10.06 2.15
CA THR A 74 2.50 10.37 3.57
C THR A 74 1.59 9.51 4.45
N ARG A 75 1.96 9.41 5.72
CA ARG A 75 1.11 8.76 6.72
C ARG A 75 -0.27 9.43 6.83
N ASP A 76 -0.29 10.76 6.88
CA ASP A 76 -1.52 11.51 7.16
C ASP A 76 -2.50 11.40 5.97
N THR A 77 -2.01 11.38 4.73
CA THR A 77 -2.85 11.10 3.55
C THR A 77 -3.50 9.72 3.61
N LEU A 78 -2.77 8.68 4.04
CA LEU A 78 -3.34 7.34 4.24
C LEU A 78 -4.39 7.31 5.35
N PHE A 79 -4.18 8.06 6.45
CA PHE A 79 -5.18 8.18 7.52
C PHE A 79 -6.46 8.83 7.00
N THR A 80 -6.34 9.95 6.31
CA THR A 80 -7.48 10.68 5.77
C THR A 80 -8.28 9.84 4.78
N GLU A 81 -7.60 9.23 3.81
CA GLU A 81 -8.24 8.48 2.73
C GLU A 81 -8.90 7.17 3.16
N VAL A 82 -8.29 6.45 4.11
CA VAL A 82 -8.75 5.12 4.49
C VAL A 82 -9.67 5.15 5.71
N TRP A 83 -9.42 6.07 6.67
CA TRP A 83 -10.10 6.10 7.96
C TRP A 83 -10.96 7.33 8.18
N GLU A 84 -10.45 8.55 7.98
CA GLU A 84 -11.24 9.77 8.27
C GLU A 84 -12.45 9.90 7.35
N LYS A 85 -12.31 9.60 6.04
CA LYS A 85 -13.46 9.55 5.12
C LYS A 85 -14.52 8.51 5.49
N ALA A 86 -14.14 7.49 6.27
CA ALA A 86 -15.04 6.47 6.78
C ALA A 86 -15.55 6.77 8.20
N GLY A 87 -15.12 7.87 8.83
CA GLY A 87 -15.45 8.21 10.21
C GLY A 87 -14.82 7.28 11.26
N ILE A 88 -13.77 6.53 10.90
CA ILE A 88 -13.15 5.52 11.78
C ILE A 88 -11.91 6.12 12.43
N VAL A 89 -11.81 6.05 13.77
CA VAL A 89 -10.59 6.45 14.48
C VAL A 89 -9.57 5.30 14.41
N SER A 90 -8.36 5.58 13.93
CA SER A 90 -7.28 4.60 13.83
C SER A 90 -5.98 5.13 14.38
N SER A 91 -5.10 4.21 14.79
CA SER A 91 -3.82 4.54 15.40
C SER A 91 -2.66 4.38 14.42
N SER A 92 -1.56 5.10 14.67
CA SER A 92 -0.30 4.94 13.93
C SER A 92 0.18 3.48 13.92
N ASN A 93 -0.08 2.75 15.01
CA ASN A 93 0.29 1.34 15.14
C ASN A 93 -0.51 0.46 14.18
N THR A 94 -1.82 0.71 14.08
CA THR A 94 -2.74 -0.01 13.18
C THR A 94 -2.31 0.13 11.72
N LEU A 95 -1.98 1.35 11.26
CA LEU A 95 -1.46 1.54 9.89
C LEU A 95 -0.17 0.75 9.66
N ASN A 96 0.79 0.80 10.59
CA ASN A 96 2.04 0.06 10.44
C ASN A 96 1.82 -1.46 10.39
N GLN A 97 0.85 -1.99 11.14
CA GLN A 97 0.46 -3.40 11.07
C GLN A 97 -0.06 -3.75 9.68
N TYR A 98 -0.95 -2.93 9.11
CA TYR A 98 -1.46 -3.15 7.75
C TYR A 98 -0.37 -3.01 6.68
N ILE A 99 0.51 -2.02 6.78
CA ILE A 99 1.65 -1.90 5.85
C ILE A 99 2.58 -3.12 5.96
N SER A 100 2.84 -3.60 7.18
CA SER A 100 3.67 -4.79 7.40
C SER A 100 3.02 -6.05 6.85
N LEU A 101 1.70 -6.19 7.02
CA LEU A 101 0.90 -7.26 6.43
C LEU A 101 0.99 -7.23 4.91
N LEU A 102 0.71 -6.07 4.29
CA LEU A 102 0.79 -5.90 2.84
C LEU A 102 2.19 -6.21 2.31
N ARG A 103 3.25 -5.75 3.00
CA ARG A 103 4.64 -6.09 2.64
C ARG A 103 4.88 -7.59 2.65
N LYS A 104 4.47 -8.29 3.71
CA LYS A 104 4.64 -9.75 3.81
C LYS A 104 3.86 -10.49 2.73
N THR A 105 2.61 -10.10 2.51
CA THR A 105 1.77 -10.68 1.46
C THR A 105 2.43 -10.46 0.10
N LEU A 106 2.72 -9.21 -0.28
CA LEU A 106 3.32 -8.89 -1.57
C LEU A 106 4.71 -9.54 -1.75
N ALA A 107 5.54 -9.63 -0.71
CA ALA A 107 6.82 -10.32 -0.78
C ALA A 107 6.67 -11.82 -1.08
N GLY A 108 5.63 -12.47 -0.53
CA GLY A 108 5.30 -13.86 -0.88
C GLY A 108 4.93 -14.07 -2.34
N TYR A 109 4.43 -13.03 -3.01
CA TYR A 109 4.04 -13.06 -4.41
C TYR A 109 5.14 -12.57 -5.39
N LEU A 110 5.89 -11.53 -5.02
CA LEU A 110 6.83 -10.81 -5.90
C LEU A 110 8.30 -11.09 -5.56
N GLY A 111 8.58 -11.75 -4.44
CA GLY A 111 9.93 -11.86 -3.88
C GLY A 111 10.36 -10.60 -3.13
N GLU A 112 11.47 -10.68 -2.38
CA GLU A 112 11.94 -9.63 -1.47
C GLU A 112 12.41 -8.33 -2.17
N GLY A 113 12.52 -8.32 -3.51
CA GLY A 113 13.02 -7.19 -4.29
C GLY A 113 12.00 -6.09 -4.61
N THR A 114 10.70 -6.33 -4.44
CA THR A 114 9.65 -5.32 -4.74
C THR A 114 9.23 -4.59 -3.45
N LEU A 115 10.16 -3.80 -2.91
CA LEU A 115 9.97 -3.14 -1.63
C LEU A 115 9.06 -1.91 -1.80
N LEU A 116 7.92 -1.93 -1.09
CA LEU A 116 7.42 -0.73 -0.44
C LEU A 116 8.55 -0.23 0.46
N SER A 117 9.46 0.57 -0.11
CA SER A 117 10.60 1.10 0.60
C SER A 117 10.03 2.06 1.64
N LEU A 118 10.15 1.66 2.90
CA LEU A 118 10.05 2.59 4.01
C LEU A 118 11.25 3.50 3.87
N CYS A 119 11.08 4.61 3.16
CA CYS A 119 11.93 5.75 3.34
C CYS A 119 11.61 6.26 4.75
N HIS A 120 12.31 5.71 5.75
CA HIS A 120 12.66 6.55 6.89
C HIS A 120 13.46 7.67 6.26
N GLY A 121 12.81 8.81 6.01
CA GLY A 121 13.43 9.87 5.24
C GLY A 121 14.80 10.15 5.83
N PRO A 122 15.89 10.20 5.03
CA PRO A 122 17.01 11.00 5.48
C PRO A 122 16.44 12.40 5.75
N ASP A 123 16.87 13.01 6.84
CA ASP A 123 16.54 14.39 7.16
C ASP A 123 16.60 15.20 5.86
N ILE A 124 15.44 15.75 5.46
CA ILE A 124 15.39 16.76 4.42
C ILE A 124 16.14 17.96 5.03
N ILE A 125 17.43 18.03 4.72
CA ILE A 125 18.24 19.24 4.82
C ILE A 125 18.09 19.96 3.48
#